data_AF-A0A9W7ZLZ0-F1
#
_entry.id   AF-A0A9W7ZLZ0-F1
#
_cell.length_a   1.000
_cell.length_b   1.000
_cell.length_c   1.000
_cell.angle_alpha   90.00
_cell.angle_beta   90.00
_cell.angle_gamma   90.00
#
_symmetry.space_group_name_H-M   'P 1'
#
loop_
_entity.id
_entity.type
_entity.pdbx_description
1 polymer ?
#
loop_
_entity_poly.entity_id
_entity_poly.type
_entity_poly.pdbx_seq_one_letter_code
_entity_poly.pdbx_strand_id
1 'polypeptide(L)' 'LIEEQDKVDLVVLDVDEAQDVAQKYQIAALPTIKVFEGGQEVDGFVGNQNFNFIKDFVAKQTAKAS' A
#
# COMPACT_ATOMS: atom_id res chain seq x y z
N LEU A 1 10.90 -15.93 6.37
CA LEU A 1 10.19 -15.15 5.33
C LEU A 1 9.51 -14.02 6.10
N ILE A 2 10.15 -12.85 6.18
CA ILE A 2 9.72 -11.65 6.94
C ILE A 2 9.28 -11.98 8.39
N GLU A 3 10.25 -12.19 9.28
CA GLU A 3 9.97 -12.19 10.73
C GLU A 3 9.95 -10.73 11.22
N GLU A 4 8.86 -10.36 11.88
CA GLU A 4 8.59 -9.10 12.60
C GLU A 4 8.48 -7.81 11.76
N GLN A 5 7.28 -7.53 11.25
CA GLN A 5 6.87 -6.17 10.88
C GLN A 5 5.57 -5.77 11.60
N ASP A 6 5.61 -5.69 12.93
CA ASP A 6 4.57 -5.04 13.76
C ASP A 6 4.48 -3.51 13.54
N LYS A 7 4.95 -3.00 12.40
CA LYS A 7 4.99 -1.56 12.07
C LYS A 7 4.03 -1.17 10.96
N VAL A 8 3.53 -2.11 10.17
CA VAL A 8 2.67 -1.83 9.01
C VAL A 8 1.56 -2.87 8.92
N ASP A 9 0.32 -2.40 8.86
CA ASP A 9 -0.83 -3.22 8.54
C ASP A 9 -0.95 -3.35 7.01
N LEU A 10 -0.89 -4.57 6.50
CA LEU A 10 -1.19 -4.86 5.10
C LEU A 10 -2.67 -5.22 4.96
N VAL A 11 -3.40 -4.40 4.21
CA VAL A 11 -4.80 -4.66 3.86
C VAL A 11 -4.89 -4.91 2.36
N VAL A 12 -5.54 -6.02 2.00
CA VAL A 12 -5.86 -6.35 0.60
C VAL A 12 -7.35 -6.15 0.40
N LEU A 13 -7.70 -5.38 -0.63
CA LEU A 13 -9.08 -5.04 -0.96
C LEU A 13 -9.41 -5.50 -2.38
N ASP A 14 -10.52 -6.19 -2.55
CA ASP A 14 -11.11 -6.44 -3.86
C ASP A 14 -11.94 -5.22 -4.28
N VAL A 15 -11.56 -4.61 -5.41
CA VAL A 15 -12.22 -3.40 -5.91
C VAL A 15 -13.55 -3.67 -6.61
N ASP A 16 -13.78 -4.91 -7.06
CA ASP A 16 -15.05 -5.30 -7.67
C ASP A 16 -16.14 -5.40 -6.60
N GLU A 17 -15.78 -5.79 -5.36
CA GLU A 17 -16.66 -5.82 -4.20
C GLU A 17 -16.77 -4.45 -3.50
N ALA A 18 -15.70 -3.66 -3.49
CA ALA A 18 -15.62 -2.36 -2.82
C ALA A 18 -15.54 -1.17 -3.81
N GLN A 19 -16.52 -1.08 -4.71
CA GLN A 19 -16.53 -0.12 -5.81
C GLN A 19 -16.53 1.35 -5.35
N ASP A 20 -17.18 1.66 -4.23
CA ASP A 20 -17.22 2.99 -3.62
C ASP A 20 -15.84 3.42 -3.12
N VAL A 21 -15.11 2.50 -2.48
CA VAL A 21 -13.73 2.71 -2.04
C VAL A 21 -12.80 2.88 -3.24
N ALA A 22 -12.97 2.04 -4.27
CA ALA A 22 -12.20 2.13 -5.50
C ALA A 22 -12.40 3.49 -6.20
N GLN A 23 -13.63 3.97 -6.28
CA GLN A 23 -13.95 5.30 -6.82
C GLN A 23 -13.38 6.43 -5.95
N LYS A 24 -13.55 6.35 -4.62
CA LYS A 24 -13.06 7.36 -3.68
C LYS A 24 -11.55 7.58 -3.80
N TYR A 25 -10.78 6.49 -3.96
CA TYR A 25 -9.33 6.54 -4.11
C TYR A 25 -8.85 6.52 -5.56
N GLN A 26 -9.78 6.68 -6.52
CA GLN A 26 -9.51 6.80 -7.95
C GLN A 26 -8.67 5.65 -8.51
N ILE A 27 -9.00 4.42 -8.14
CA ILE A 27 -8.31 3.22 -8.61
C ILE A 27 -8.65 2.98 -10.08
N ALA A 28 -7.72 3.35 -10.97
CA ALA A 28 -7.90 3.25 -12.42
C ALA A 28 -7.23 2.01 -13.04
N ALA A 29 -6.28 1.40 -12.34
CA ALA A 29 -5.54 0.23 -12.81
C ALA A 29 -5.16 -0.68 -11.65
N LEU A 30 -5.05 -1.98 -11.92
CA LEU A 30 -4.63 -2.97 -10.95
C LEU A 30 -3.26 -3.57 -11.31
N PRO A 31 -2.43 -3.93 -10.32
CA PRO A 31 -2.60 -3.61 -8.90
C PRO A 31 -2.32 -2.12 -8.63
N THR A 32 -2.99 -1.53 -7.64
CA THR A 32 -2.66 -0.21 -7.08
C THR A 32 -2.40 -0.37 -5.59
N ILE A 33 -1.26 0.15 -5.13
CA ILE A 33 -0.87 0.15 -3.72
C ILE A 33 -0.85 1.58 -3.21
N LYS A 34 -1.48 1.81 -2.07
CA LYS A 34 -1.53 3.10 -1.37
C LYS A 34 -1.10 2.90 0.08
N VAL A 35 -0.37 3.87 0.62
CA VAL A 35 0.10 3.90 2.00
C VAL A 35 -0.66 4.97 2.75
N PHE A 36 -1.16 4.61 3.92
CA PHE A 36 -1.91 5.50 4.78
C PHE A 36 -1.19 5.68 6.11
N GLU A 37 -1.12 6.92 6.59
CA GLU A 37 -0.64 7.28 7.91
C GLU A 37 -1.63 8.26 8.55
N GLY A 38 -2.10 7.98 9.77
CA GLY A 38 -3.12 8.81 10.42
C GLY A 38 -4.43 8.96 9.65
N GLY A 39 -4.76 8.00 8.76
CA GLY A 39 -5.94 8.05 7.90
C GLY A 39 -5.79 8.90 6.63
N GLN A 40 -4.59 9.42 6.36
CA GLN A 40 -4.27 10.18 5.15
C GLN A 40 -3.37 9.36 4.21
N GLU A 41 -3.61 9.45 2.90
CA GLU A 41 -2.73 8.85 1.90
C GLU A 41 -1.42 9.65 1.84
N VAL A 42 -0.29 8.98 2.02
CA VAL A 42 1.04 9.61 2.08
C VAL A 42 1.99 9.18 0.95
N ASP A 43 1.78 8.00 0.37
CA ASP A 43 2.59 7.48 -0.74
C ASP A 43 1.84 6.32 -1.44
N GLY A 44 2.33 5.87 -2.60
CA GLY A 44 1.73 4.77 -3.33
C GLY A 44 2.35 4.55 -4.71
N PHE A 45 2.00 3.45 -5.35
CA PHE A 45 2.39 3.15 -6.73
C PHE A 45 1.34 2.30 -7.44
N VAL A 46 1.36 2.36 -8.78
CA VAL A 46 0.47 1.61 -9.66
C VAL A 46 1.29 0.61 -10.48
N GLY A 47 0.72 -0.57 -10.69
CA GLY A 47 1.31 -1.63 -11.49
C GLY A 47 2.15 -2.61 -10.68
N ASN A 48 2.49 -3.71 -11.34
CA ASN A 48 3.25 -4.78 -10.71
C ASN A 48 4.71 -4.38 -10.49
N GLN A 49 5.25 -4.71 -9.33
CA GLN A 49 6.64 -4.40 -8.95
C GLN A 49 7.36 -5.68 -8.53
N ASN A 50 8.69 -5.67 -8.62
CA ASN A 50 9.49 -6.79 -8.16
C ASN A 50 9.64 -6.80 -6.62
N PHE A 51 10.03 -7.94 -6.06
CA PHE A 51 10.16 -8.11 -4.61
C PHE A 51 11.12 -7.10 -3.95
N ASN A 52 12.23 -6.78 -4.62
CA ASN A 52 13.22 -5.84 -4.08
C ASN A 52 12.61 -4.44 -3.93
N PHE A 53 11.87 -3.97 -4.95
CA PHE A 53 11.17 -2.70 -4.90
C PHE A 53 10.16 -2.66 -3.74
N ILE A 54 9.36 -3.72 -3.57
CA ILE A 54 8.38 -3.78 -2.47
C ILE A 54 9.08 -3.72 -1.12
N LYS A 55 10.18 -4.47 -0.95
CA LYS A 55 10.96 -4.48 0.28
C LYS A 55 11.54 -3.10 0.61
N ASP A 56 12.14 -2.44 -0.37
CA ASP A 56 12.73 -1.11 -0.21
C ASP A 56 11.65 -0.05 0.03
N PHE A 57 10.51 -0.17 -0.63
CA PHE A 57 9.36 0.71 -0.46
C PHE A 57 8.83 0.66 0.97
N VAL A 58 8.56 -0.54 1.50
CA VAL A 58 8.07 -0.72 2.88
C VAL A 58 9.12 -0.26 3.91
N ALA A 59 10.40 -0.56 3.69
CA ALA A 59 11.48 -0.11 4.56
C ALA A 59 11.56 1.43 4.62
N LYS A 60 11.39 2.11 3.48
CA LYS A 60 11.36 3.58 3.41
C LYS A 60 10.21 4.18 4.22
N GLN A 61 9.02 3.58 4.20
CA GLN A 61 7.90 4.13 4.96
C GLN A 61 8.05 3.90 6.47
N THR A 62 8.54 2.74 6.87
CA THR A 62 8.77 2.43 8.30
C THR A 62 9.93 3.19 8.92
N ALA A 63 10.89 3.67 8.12
CA ALA A 63 12.01 4.49 8.58
C ALA A 63 11.67 5.99 8.71
N LYS A 64 10.61 6.47 8.05
CA LYS A 64 10.16 7.88 8.12
C LYS A 64 9.29 8.18 9.33
N ALA A 65 8.63 7.17 9.91
CA ALA A 65 7.73 7.32 11.05
C ALA A 65 8.47 7.37 12.41
N SER A 66 9.68 7.93 12.46
CA SER A 66 10.56 8.01 13.64
C SER A 66 11.04 9.43 13.91
#